data_AF-A0A1G0U9D8-F1
#
_entry.id   AF-A0A1G0U9D8-F1
#
_cell.length_a   1.000
_cell.length_b   1.000
_cell.length_c   1.000
_cell.angle_alpha   90.00
_cell.angle_beta   90.00
_cell.angle_gamma   90.00
#
_symmetry.space_group_name_H-M   'P 1'
#
loop_
_entity.id
_entity.type
_entity.pdbx_description
1 polymer ?
#
loop_
_entity_poly.entity_id
_entity_poly.type
_entity_poly.pdbx_seq_one_letter_code
_entity_poly.pdbx_strand_id
1 'polypeptide(L)'
;QNEKEISLSDYKGKNVILYFYPKDNTSGCTAEACSFRNDFPKFKKVEAVILGVSPDSVESHKKFAKKYNLNFSLLADEDKEVIKKYDVWKEKSMYGRKYMGVERSTFIIDS
;
A
#
# COMPACT_ATOMS: atom_id res chain seq x y z
N GLN A 1 0.68 -2.08 9.90
CA GLN A 1 0.51 -3.48 10.34
C GLN A 1 1.14 -3.80 11.71
N ASN A 2 2.26 -3.18 12.13
CA ASN A 2 2.96 -3.52 13.38
C ASN A 2 2.65 -2.57 14.56
N GLU A 3 1.54 -1.83 14.52
CA GLU A 3 1.20 -0.79 15.53
C GLU A 3 2.33 0.25 15.74
N LYS A 4 3.16 0.41 14.71
CA LYS A 4 4.25 1.38 14.67
C LYS A 4 3.93 2.39 13.59
N GLU A 5 3.94 3.66 13.98
CA GLU A 5 3.95 4.78 13.03
C GLU A 5 5.28 4.85 12.30
N ILE A 6 5.22 5.17 11.01
CA ILE A 6 6.42 5.37 10.19
C ILE A 6 6.34 6.69 9.46
N SER A 7 7.50 7.25 9.18
CA SER A 7 7.67 8.45 8.37
C SER A 7 8.50 8.12 7.12
N LEU A 8 8.28 8.85 6.03
CA LEU A 8 9.16 8.72 4.86
C LEU A 8 10.62 9.09 5.20
N SER A 9 10.84 9.97 6.18
CA SER A 9 12.17 10.31 6.67
C SER A 9 12.92 9.13 7.29
N ASP A 10 12.23 8.08 7.75
CA ASP A 10 12.87 6.85 8.25
C ASP A 10 13.58 6.05 7.13
N TYR A 11 13.32 6.40 5.87
CA TYR A 11 13.85 5.74 4.68
C TYR A 11 14.78 6.61 3.84
N LYS A 12 15.30 7.72 4.40
CA LYS A 12 16.31 8.55 3.73
C LYS A 12 17.48 7.71 3.22
N GLY A 13 17.94 7.99 2.00
CA GLY A 13 19.01 7.22 1.36
C GLY A 13 18.55 5.89 0.75
N LYS A 14 17.24 5.60 0.72
CA LYS A 14 16.66 4.42 0.05
C LYS A 14 15.52 4.84 -0.86
N ASN A 15 15.38 4.15 -1.99
CA ASN A 15 14.21 4.32 -2.84
C ASN A 15 12.98 3.74 -2.14
N VAL A 16 11.85 4.45 -2.18
CA VAL A 16 10.57 3.97 -1.62
C VAL A 16 9.58 3.71 -2.73
N ILE A 17 9.13 2.46 -2.84
CA ILE A 17 7.99 2.06 -3.67
C ILE A 17 6.75 2.16 -2.79
N LEU A 18 5.99 3.23 -2.95
CA LEU A 18 4.76 3.51 -2.21
C LEU A 18 3.57 3.17 -3.11
N TYR A 19 2.90 2.04 -2.85
CA TYR A 19 1.78 1.58 -3.67
C TYR A 19 0.46 1.66 -2.90
N PHE A 20 -0.51 2.35 -3.49
CA PHE A 20 -1.85 2.54 -2.95
C PHE A 20 -2.80 1.52 -3.55
N TYR A 21 -3.59 0.86 -2.71
CA TYR A 21 -4.55 -0.14 -3.16
C TYR A 21 -5.92 0.00 -2.47
N PRO A 22 -7.04 -0.38 -3.14
CA PRO A 22 -8.38 -0.14 -2.61
C PRO A 22 -8.74 -0.84 -1.31
N LYS A 23 -8.42 -2.14 -1.20
CA LYS A 23 -8.93 -2.99 -0.12
C LYS A 23 -8.18 -4.31 -0.01
N ASP A 24 -7.82 -4.68 1.22
CA ASP A 24 -7.29 -5.99 1.59
C ASP A 24 -8.19 -7.15 1.10
N ASN A 25 -7.58 -8.32 0.85
CA ASN A 25 -8.27 -9.57 0.49
C ASN A 25 -9.15 -9.53 -0.80
N THR A 26 -9.11 -8.46 -1.58
CA THR A 26 -9.72 -8.43 -2.92
C THR A 26 -8.78 -9.06 -3.95
N SER A 27 -9.32 -9.69 -4.99
CA SER A 27 -8.53 -10.48 -5.96
C SER A 27 -7.39 -9.68 -6.59
N GLY A 28 -7.66 -8.47 -7.07
CA GLY A 28 -6.64 -7.59 -7.68
C GLY A 28 -5.57 -7.13 -6.69
N CYS A 29 -5.94 -6.68 -5.48
CA CYS A 29 -4.98 -6.24 -4.47
C CYS A 29 -4.14 -7.41 -3.93
N THR A 30 -4.73 -8.60 -3.85
CA THR A 30 -4.04 -9.82 -3.44
C THR A 30 -2.99 -10.23 -4.47
N ALA A 31 -3.34 -10.18 -5.76
CA ALA A 31 -2.40 -10.47 -6.84
C ALA A 31 -1.23 -9.49 -6.84
N GLU A 32 -1.48 -8.18 -6.71
CA GLU A 32 -0.44 -7.15 -6.63
C GLU A 32 0.49 -7.37 -5.43
N ALA A 33 -0.06 -7.55 -4.22
CA ALA A 33 0.73 -7.77 -3.01
C ALA A 33 1.59 -9.05 -3.10
N CYS A 34 1.04 -10.13 -3.67
CA CYS A 34 1.80 -11.37 -3.89
C CYS A 34 2.90 -11.20 -4.94
N SER A 35 2.68 -10.37 -5.97
CA SER A 35 3.73 -10.05 -6.96
C SER A 35 4.89 -9.31 -6.30
N PHE A 36 4.61 -8.27 -5.51
CA PHE A 36 5.65 -7.57 -4.73
C PHE A 36 6.41 -8.49 -3.78
N ARG A 37 5.69 -9.39 -3.08
CA ARG A 37 6.30 -10.39 -2.21
C ARG A 37 7.29 -11.29 -2.96
N ASN A 38 6.88 -11.80 -4.12
CA ASN A 38 7.69 -12.70 -4.94
C ASN A 38 8.92 -11.99 -5.52
N ASP A 39 8.76 -10.74 -5.94
CA ASP A 39 9.82 -9.93 -6.53
C ASP A 39 10.68 -9.17 -5.49
N PHE A 40 10.37 -9.28 -4.19
CA PHE A 40 11.10 -8.62 -3.10
C PHE A 40 12.64 -8.75 -3.19
N PRO A 41 13.23 -9.91 -3.58
CA PRO A 41 14.68 -10.02 -3.77
C PRO A 41 15.25 -9.09 -4.86
N LYS A 42 14.47 -8.76 -5.89
CA LYS A 42 14.90 -7.83 -6.96
C LYS A 42 14.97 -6.40 -6.42
N PHE A 43 13.97 -5.99 -5.64
CA PHE A 43 13.93 -4.65 -5.04
C PHE A 43 15.03 -4.42 -4.00
N LYS A 44 15.41 -5.47 -3.25
CA LYS A 44 16.56 -5.41 -2.34
C LYS A 44 17.89 -5.11 -3.05
N LYS A 45 18.09 -5.57 -4.30
CA LYS A 45 19.32 -5.31 -5.07
C LYS A 45 19.50 -3.85 -5.47
N VAL A 46 18.41 -3.08 -5.50
CA VAL A 46 18.38 -1.65 -5.86
C VAL A 46 18.07 -0.77 -4.66
N GLU A 47 18.29 -1.32 -3.45
CA GLU A 47 18.08 -0.63 -2.16
C GLU A 47 16.69 -0.02 -1.99
N ALA A 48 15.68 -0.64 -2.62
CA ALA A 48 14.29 -0.19 -2.55
C ALA A 48 13.52 -0.88 -1.42
N VAL A 49 12.71 -0.09 -0.71
CA VAL A 49 11.72 -0.56 0.26
C VAL A 49 10.31 -0.48 -0.34
N ILE A 50 9.46 -1.45 -0.02
CA ILE A 50 8.07 -1.51 -0.48
C ILE A 50 7.15 -1.20 0.70
N LEU A 51 6.24 -0.24 0.49
CA LEU A 51 5.21 0.18 1.43
C LEU A 51 3.84 0.14 0.71
N GLY A 52 2.94 -0.73 1.18
CA GLY A 52 1.56 -0.75 0.72
C GLY A 52 0.67 0.14 1.57
N VAL A 53 -0.24 0.89 0.97
CA VAL A 53 -1.15 1.81 1.68
C VAL A 53 -2.59 1.55 1.27
N SER A 54 -3.47 1.37 2.26
CA SER A 54 -4.93 1.33 2.05
C SER A 54 -5.65 1.93 3.27
N PRO A 55 -6.97 2.17 3.17
CA PRO A 55 -7.76 2.66 4.31
C PRO A 55 -8.22 1.53 5.24
N ASP A 56 -7.73 0.30 5.05
CA ASP A 56 -8.04 -0.83 5.93
C ASP A 56 -7.31 -0.67 7.28
N SER A 57 -7.89 -1.25 8.33
CA SER A 57 -7.33 -1.13 9.67
C SER A 57 -6.04 -1.92 9.87
N VAL A 58 -5.29 -1.57 10.91
CA VAL A 58 -4.08 -2.30 11.31
C VAL A 58 -4.36 -3.81 11.48
N GLU A 59 -5.52 -4.17 12.03
CA GLU A 59 -5.93 -5.56 12.24
C GLU A 59 -6.23 -6.29 10.92
N SER A 60 -6.84 -5.60 9.94
CA SER A 60 -7.02 -6.15 8.59
C SER A 60 -5.67 -6.46 7.95
N HIS A 61 -4.73 -5.51 8.03
CA HIS A 61 -3.39 -5.69 7.50
C HIS A 61 -2.63 -6.83 8.16
N LYS A 62 -2.70 -6.97 9.49
CA LYS A 62 -2.09 -8.10 10.22
C LYS A 62 -2.60 -9.44 9.67
N LYS A 63 -3.91 -9.57 9.47
CA LYS A 63 -4.52 -10.78 8.89
C LYS A 63 -4.13 -11.00 7.43
N PHE A 64 -4.14 -9.95 6.62
CA PHE A 64 -3.80 -10.03 5.19
C PHE A 64 -2.33 -10.41 4.98
N ALA A 65 -1.41 -9.74 5.68
CA ALA A 65 0.01 -10.05 5.65
C ALA A 65 0.30 -11.48 6.09
N LYS A 66 -0.32 -11.93 7.20
CA LYS A 66 -0.18 -13.31 7.69
C LYS A 66 -0.73 -14.33 6.69
N LYS A 67 -1.92 -14.09 6.12
CA LYS A 67 -2.59 -15.01 5.19
C LYS A 67 -1.79 -15.22 3.91
N TYR A 68 -1.13 -14.18 3.41
CA TYR A 68 -0.38 -14.23 2.14
C TYR A 68 1.14 -14.21 2.32
N ASN A 69 1.65 -14.35 3.54
CA ASN A 69 3.08 -14.31 3.87
C ASN A 69 3.79 -13.09 3.27
N LEU A 70 3.18 -11.91 3.38
CA LEU A 70 3.77 -10.67 2.86
C LEU A 70 5.01 -10.31 3.69
N ASN A 71 6.10 -9.99 3.01
CA ASN A 71 7.44 -9.75 3.58
C ASN A 71 7.83 -8.26 3.56
N PHE A 72 6.84 -7.38 3.45
CA PHE A 72 6.98 -5.92 3.43
C PHE A 72 5.89 -5.27 4.28
N SER A 73 5.93 -3.95 4.45
CA SER A 73 5.03 -3.23 5.36
C SER A 73 3.75 -2.76 4.67
N LEU A 74 2.62 -2.96 5.35
CA LEU A 74 1.33 -2.38 5.02
C LEU A 74 0.97 -1.28 6.03
N LEU A 75 0.57 -0.11 5.52
CA LEU A 75 0.26 1.10 6.25
C LEU A 75 -1.25 1.33 6.23
N ALA A 76 -1.83 1.33 7.43
CA ALA A 76 -3.25 1.61 7.63
C ALA A 76 -3.44 3.12 7.64
N ASP A 77 -4.06 3.67 6.59
CA ASP A 77 -4.44 5.07 6.48
C ASP A 77 -5.96 5.21 6.67
N GLU A 78 -6.44 4.84 7.86
CA GLU A 78 -7.87 4.72 8.18
C GLU A 78 -8.62 6.05 7.94
N ASP A 79 -7.99 7.18 8.24
CA ASP A 79 -8.52 8.54 8.03
C ASP A 79 -8.31 9.09 6.61
N LYS A 80 -7.58 8.34 5.77
CA LYS A 80 -7.28 8.64 4.37
C LYS A 80 -6.45 9.91 4.19
N GLU A 81 -5.65 10.30 5.19
CA GLU A 81 -4.87 11.53 5.12
C GLU A 81 -3.76 11.42 4.06
N VAL A 82 -3.04 10.30 4.03
CA VAL A 82 -1.97 10.06 3.06
C VAL A 82 -2.56 9.83 1.68
N ILE A 83 -3.62 9.02 1.57
CA ILE A 83 -4.39 8.75 0.36
C ILE A 83 -4.86 10.08 -0.28
N LYS A 84 -5.34 11.04 0.51
CA LYS A 84 -5.72 12.38 0.01
C LYS A 84 -4.51 13.23 -0.39
N LYS A 85 -3.43 13.21 0.38
CA LYS A 85 -2.19 13.97 0.06
C LYS A 85 -1.56 13.54 -1.27
N TYR A 86 -1.67 12.26 -1.62
CA TYR A 86 -1.22 11.73 -2.91
C TYR A 86 -2.27 11.84 -4.02
N ASP A 87 -3.40 12.50 -3.76
CA ASP A 87 -4.50 12.71 -4.71
C ASP A 87 -5.02 11.40 -5.34
N VAL A 88 -5.05 10.31 -4.58
CA VAL A 88 -5.58 9.01 -5.03
C VAL A 88 -6.97 8.69 -4.47
N TRP A 89 -7.60 9.63 -3.76
CA TRP A 89 -9.01 9.53 -3.35
C TRP A 89 -9.92 10.07 -4.46
N LYS A 90 -10.39 9.18 -5.35
CA LYS A 90 -11.12 9.56 -6.57
C LYS A 90 -12.60 9.16 -6.53
N GLU A 91 -13.44 9.94 -7.21
CA GLU A 91 -14.83 9.55 -7.49
C GLU A 91 -14.82 8.41 -8.51
N LYS A 92 -15.57 7.36 -8.21
CA LYS A 92 -15.82 6.22 -9.09
C LYS A 92 -17.31 6.11 -9.35
N SER A 93 -17.67 5.64 -10.54
CA SER A 93 -19.05 5.38 -10.92
C SER A 93 -19.21 3.91 -11.25
N MET A 94 -20.16 3.25 -10.60
CA MET A 94 -20.54 1.87 -10.90
C MET A 94 -22.06 1.78 -11.00
N TYR A 95 -22.55 1.33 -12.15
CA TYR A 95 -23.99 1.26 -12.46
C TYR A 95 -24.74 2.57 -12.16
N GLY A 96 -24.14 3.72 -12.52
CA GLY A 96 -24.73 5.05 -12.30
C GLY A 96 -24.67 5.56 -10.85
N ARG A 97 -24.14 4.77 -9.91
CA ARG A 97 -23.90 5.21 -8.53
C ARG A 97 -22.48 5.73 -8.36
N LYS A 98 -22.36 6.97 -7.88
CA LYS A 98 -21.09 7.61 -7.56
C LYS A 98 -20.68 7.28 -6.12
N TYR A 99 -19.41 6.96 -5.93
CA TYR A 99 -18.81 6.74 -4.62
C TYR A 99 -17.32 7.10 -4.67
N MET A 100 -16.75 7.46 -3.53
CA MET A 100 -15.31 7.71 -3.44
C MET A 100 -14.55 6.42 -3.14
N GLY A 101 -13.39 6.25 -3.76
CA GLY A 101 -12.52 5.10 -3.52
C GLY A 101 -11.07 5.40 -3.83
N VAL A 102 -10.17 4.59 -3.26
CA VAL A 102 -8.73 4.69 -3.57
C VAL A 102 -8.52 4.24 -5.01
N GLU A 103 -7.95 5.09 -5.85
CA GLU A 103 -7.39 4.74 -7.15
C GLU A 103 -6.08 3.97 -6.93
N ARG A 104 -5.92 2.83 -7.63
CA ARG A 104 -4.71 2.04 -7.51
C ARG A 104 -3.58 2.79 -8.21
N SER A 105 -2.57 3.20 -7.46
CA SER A 105 -1.47 4.02 -7.95
C SER A 105 -0.18 3.64 -7.24
N THR A 106 0.94 3.70 -7.94
CA THR A 106 2.26 3.43 -7.37
C THR A 106 3.19 4.60 -7.63
N PHE A 107 3.85 5.06 -6.58
CA PHE A 107 4.84 6.13 -6.64
C PHE A 107 6.21 5.56 -6.30
N ILE A 108 7.23 6.06 -7.00
CA ILE A 108 8.63 5.84 -6.65
C ILE A 108 9.13 7.16 -6.08
N ILE A 109 9.54 7.13 -4.81
CA ILE A 109 10.14 8.26 -4.12
C ILE A 109 11.63 7.98 -4.08
N ASP A 110 12.41 8.85 -4.70
CA ASP A 110 13.86 8.75 -4.73
C ASP A 110 14.48 9.12 -3.38
N SER A 111 15.74 8.69 -3.22
CA SER A 111 16.57 8.91 -2.03
C SER A 111 17.06 10.33 -1.90
#